data_AF-A0A7W7I4C9-F1
#
_entry.id   AF-A0A7W7I4C9-F1
#
_cell.length_a   1.000
_cell.length_b   1.000
_cell.length_c   1.000
_cell.angle_alpha   90.00
_cell.angle_beta   90.00
_cell.angle_gamma   90.00
#
_symmetry.space_group_name_H-M   'P 1'
#
loop_
_entity.id
_entity.type
_entity.pdbx_description
1 polymer ?
#
loop_
_entity_poly.entity_id
_entity_poly.type
_entity_poly.pdbx_seq_one_letter_code
_entity_poly.pdbx_strand_id
1 'polypeptide(L)'
;MKDARLGPGDDQPVVFETGIDPAGLADDDLLRELASLHRTRLDALRHAPEAALSTHLRRTAELESEYLARHPGREIDPSRLTQDF
;
A
#
# COMPACT_ATOMS: atom_id res chain seq x y z
N MET A 1 -3.06 4.67 -50.31
CA MET A 1 -4.46 4.26 -50.36
C MET A 1 -4.56 2.94 -49.60
N LYS A 2 -5.18 2.96 -48.40
CA LYS A 2 -5.53 1.83 -47.52
C LYS A 2 -4.39 0.91 -47.02
N ASP A 3 -4.37 0.40 -45.80
CA ASP A 3 -5.40 0.33 -44.75
C ASP A 3 -4.75 0.43 -43.36
N ALA A 4 -5.42 1.21 -42.52
CA ALA A 4 -5.15 1.36 -41.11
C ALA A 4 -5.38 0.03 -40.39
N ARG A 5 -4.39 -0.41 -39.61
CA ARG A 5 -4.63 -1.28 -38.45
C ARG A 5 -4.38 -0.45 -37.20
N LEU A 6 -5.35 0.41 -36.91
CA LEU A 6 -5.56 0.96 -35.58
C LEU A 6 -6.24 -0.16 -34.77
N GLY A 7 -5.45 -0.99 -34.12
CA GLY A 7 -5.94 -1.66 -32.92
C GLY A 7 -6.17 -0.58 -31.86
N PRO A 8 -7.24 -0.63 -31.06
CA PRO A 8 -7.41 0.34 -29.98
C PRO A 8 -6.18 0.21 -29.10
N GLY A 9 -5.45 1.33 -28.96
CA GLY A 9 -4.29 1.38 -28.11
C GLY A 9 -4.70 0.93 -26.71
N ASP A 10 -3.97 -0.05 -26.19
CA ASP A 10 -3.73 -0.16 -24.76
C ASP A 10 -2.91 1.08 -24.34
N ASP A 11 -3.47 2.27 -24.54
CA ASP A 11 -3.04 3.56 -23.99
C ASP A 11 -3.74 3.76 -22.64
N GLN A 12 -3.92 2.65 -21.90
CA GLN A 12 -4.08 2.77 -20.48
C GLN A 12 -2.68 3.05 -19.96
N PRO A 13 -2.43 4.18 -19.28
CA PRO A 13 -1.20 4.32 -18.55
C PRO A 13 -1.12 3.09 -17.65
N VAL A 14 -0.12 2.23 -17.87
CA VAL A 14 0.32 1.30 -16.85
C VAL A 14 0.84 2.18 -15.73
N VAL A 15 -0.08 2.66 -14.90
CA VAL A 15 0.22 3.04 -13.54
C VAL A 15 0.80 1.78 -12.96
N PHE A 16 2.14 1.69 -12.98
CA PHE A 16 2.85 0.81 -12.09
C PHE A 16 2.48 1.30 -10.70
N GLU A 17 1.35 0.80 -10.19
CA GLU A 17 0.99 0.98 -8.81
C GLU A 17 2.22 0.58 -8.02
N THR A 18 2.67 1.51 -7.20
CA THR A 18 4.00 1.48 -6.60
C THR A 18 4.08 0.33 -5.61
N GLY A 19 4.44 -0.87 -6.08
CA GLY A 19 4.61 -2.08 -5.29
C GLY A 19 3.86 -3.30 -5.85
N ILE A 20 4.19 -4.48 -5.34
CA ILE A 20 3.46 -5.73 -5.62
C ILE A 20 2.12 -5.68 -4.88
N ASP A 21 1.02 -6.18 -5.46
CA ASP A 21 -0.26 -6.34 -4.75
C ASP A 21 -0.03 -6.98 -3.36
N PRO A 22 -0.48 -6.36 -2.26
CA PRO A 22 -0.32 -6.92 -0.92
C PRO A 22 -0.73 -8.39 -0.81
N ALA A 23 -1.81 -8.81 -1.50
CA ALA A 23 -2.29 -10.19 -1.47
C ALA A 23 -1.28 -11.19 -2.07
N GLY A 24 -0.36 -10.72 -2.93
CA GLY A 24 0.72 -11.51 -3.52
C GLY A 24 2.01 -11.57 -2.70
N LEU A 25 2.11 -10.80 -1.61
CA LEU A 25 3.30 -10.79 -0.75
C LEU A 25 3.31 -11.98 0.21
N ALA A 26 4.48 -12.57 0.43
CA ALA A 26 4.71 -13.46 1.57
C ALA A 26 4.61 -12.67 2.89
N ASP A 27 4.26 -13.33 4.00
CA ASP A 27 4.06 -12.66 5.30
C ASP A 27 5.30 -11.86 5.76
N ASP A 28 6.49 -12.43 5.63
CA ASP A 28 7.74 -11.74 6.00
C ASP A 28 8.02 -10.52 5.12
N ASP A 29 7.60 -10.57 3.85
CA ASP A 29 7.73 -9.45 2.91
C ASP A 29 6.73 -8.34 3.25
N LEU A 30 5.48 -8.70 3.56
CA LEU A 30 4.44 -7.79 4.02
C LEU A 30 4.89 -7.03 5.28
N LEU A 31 5.36 -7.76 6.29
CA LEU A 31 5.83 -7.17 7.55
C LEU A 31 7.05 -6.28 7.36
N ARG A 32 8.00 -6.70 6.52
CA ARG A 32 9.19 -5.88 6.19
C ARG A 32 8.80 -4.59 5.49
N GLU A 33 7.86 -4.64 4.55
CA GLU A 33 7.42 -3.47 3.81
C GLU A 33 6.66 -2.48 4.72
N LEU A 34 5.74 -2.97 5.55
CA LEU A 34 5.07 -2.17 6.59
C LEU A 34 6.07 -1.49 7.52
N ALA A 35 7.08 -2.22 8.02
CA ALA A 35 8.11 -1.65 8.87
C ALA A 35 8.90 -0.53 8.17
N SER A 36 9.20 -0.70 6.88
CA SER A 36 9.89 0.33 6.09
C SER A 36 9.04 1.59 5.93
N LEU A 37 7.74 1.45 5.62
CA LEU A 37 6.83 2.59 5.47
C LEU A 37 6.65 3.35 6.79
N HIS A 38 6.44 2.64 7.90
CA HIS A 38 6.33 3.28 9.21
C HIS A 38 7.58 4.07 9.60
N ARG A 39 8.77 3.56 9.30
CA ARG A 39 10.04 4.24 9.58
C ARG A 39 10.15 5.59 8.88
N THR A 40 9.61 5.72 7.67
CA THR A 40 9.71 6.96 6.87
C THR A 40 8.45 7.83 6.92
N ARG A 41 7.42 7.43 7.67
CA ARG A 41 6.09 8.08 7.64
C ARG A 41 6.13 9.57 7.98
N LEU A 42 6.83 9.93 9.05
CA LEU A 42 6.91 11.33 9.48
C LEU A 42 7.69 12.19 8.49
N ASP A 43 8.77 11.64 7.91
CA ASP A 43 9.58 12.32 6.90
C ASP A 43 8.77 12.56 5.63
N ALA A 44 8.08 11.53 5.13
CA ALA A 44 7.19 11.62 3.98
C ALA A 44 6.07 12.67 4.21
N LEU A 45 5.45 12.66 5.39
CA LEU A 45 4.39 13.61 5.74
C LEU A 45 4.87 15.07 5.71
N ARG A 46 6.09 15.33 6.16
CA ARG A 46 6.59 16.70 6.32
C ARG A 46 7.26 17.24 5.06
N HIS A 47 7.81 16.35 4.23
CA HIS A 47 8.81 16.74 3.24
C HIS A 47 8.60 16.16 1.84
N ALA A 48 7.75 15.15 1.66
CA ALA A 48 7.52 14.59 0.34
C ALA A 48 6.62 15.51 -0.52
N PRO A 49 6.80 15.53 -1.85
CA PRO A 49 5.82 16.09 -2.76
C PRO A 49 4.46 15.39 -2.62
N GLU A 50 3.38 16.11 -2.92
CA GLU A 50 1.99 15.63 -2.76
C GLU A 50 1.75 14.24 -3.38
N ALA A 51 2.24 14.00 -4.61
CA ALA A 51 2.08 12.73 -5.29
C ALA A 51 2.79 11.56 -4.57
N ALA A 52 3.96 11.82 -3.99
CA ALA A 52 4.71 10.83 -3.23
C ALA A 52 4.05 10.55 -1.87
N LEU A 53 3.54 11.58 -1.19
CA LEU A 53 2.76 11.42 0.03
C LEU A 53 1.48 10.62 -0.21
N SER A 54 0.73 10.95 -1.27
CA SER A 54 -0.48 10.21 -1.66
C SER A 54 -0.19 8.72 -1.87
N THR A 55 0.89 8.41 -2.60
CA THR A 55 1.34 7.03 -2.82
C THR A 55 1.72 6.35 -1.51
N HIS A 56 2.47 7.02 -0.64
CA HIS A 56 2.89 6.49 0.65
C HIS A 56 1.69 6.15 1.56
N LEU A 57 0.71 7.05 1.64
CA LEU A 57 -0.50 6.86 2.45
C LEU A 57 -1.35 5.70 1.92
N ARG A 58 -1.57 5.66 0.60
CA ARG A 58 -2.32 4.58 -0.04
C ARG A 58 -1.64 3.23 0.20
N ARG A 59 -0.34 3.12 -0.06
CA ARG A 59 0.42 1.88 0.12
C ARG A 59 0.41 1.40 1.58
N THR A 60 0.51 2.33 2.53
CA THR A 60 0.41 2.02 3.96
C THR A 60 -0.95 1.39 4.28
N ALA A 61 -2.05 2.01 3.82
CA ALA A 61 -3.40 1.52 4.08
C ALA A 61 -3.68 0.16 3.42
N GLU A 62 -3.19 -0.06 2.20
CA GLU A 62 -3.30 -1.33 1.47
C GLU A 62 -2.62 -2.48 2.25
N LEU A 63 -1.38 -2.28 2.69
CA LEU A 63 -0.63 -3.30 3.44
C LEU A 63 -1.20 -3.52 4.85
N GLU A 64 -1.65 -2.46 5.53
CA GLU A 64 -2.31 -2.57 6.85
C GLU A 64 -3.62 -3.37 6.74
N SER A 65 -4.39 -3.15 5.68
CA SER A 65 -5.64 -3.89 5.42
C SER A 65 -5.36 -5.38 5.21
N GLU A 66 -4.34 -5.71 4.40
CA GLU A 66 -3.93 -7.09 4.17
C GLU A 66 -3.44 -7.76 5.46
N TYR A 67 -2.64 -7.07 6.27
CA TYR A 67 -2.21 -7.58 7.58
C TYR A 67 -3.41 -7.89 8.48
N LEU A 68 -4.40 -7.01 8.56
CA LEU A 68 -5.61 -7.26 9.37
C LEU A 68 -6.45 -8.41 8.82
N ALA A 69 -6.52 -8.58 7.50
CA ALA A 69 -7.21 -9.69 6.85
C ALA A 69 -6.54 -11.05 7.16
N ARG A 70 -5.20 -11.11 7.15
CA ARG A 70 -4.44 -12.31 7.50
C ARG A 70 -4.44 -12.61 9.00
N HIS A 71 -4.52 -11.58 9.84
CA HIS A 71 -4.41 -11.71 11.29
C HIS A 71 -5.64 -11.16 12.03
N PRO A 72 -6.85 -11.73 11.82
CA PRO A 72 -8.06 -11.27 12.50
C PRO A 72 -8.01 -11.47 14.03
N GLY A 73 -7.18 -12.41 14.52
CA GLY A 73 -6.91 -12.65 15.93
C GLY A 73 -5.57 -12.09 16.41
N ARG A 74 -5.03 -11.05 15.77
CA ARG A 74 -3.75 -10.45 16.14
C ARG A 74 -3.69 -10.10 17.63
N GLU A 75 -2.47 -10.13 18.17
CA GLU A 75 -2.24 -9.71 19.55
C GLU A 75 -2.66 -8.24 19.75
N ILE A 76 -3.45 -8.01 20.80
CA ILE A 76 -3.79 -6.69 21.29
C ILE A 76 -3.21 -6.60 22.69
N ASP A 77 -2.33 -5.63 22.91
CA ASP A 77 -1.78 -5.35 24.22
C ASP A 77 -2.93 -4.94 25.17
N PRO A 78 -3.24 -5.75 26.20
CA PRO A 78 -4.36 -5.48 27.08
C PRO A 78 -4.18 -4.18 27.88
N SER A 79 -2.95 -3.69 28.06
CA SER A 79 -2.69 -2.41 28.72
C SER A 79 -3.16 -1.20 27.88
N ARG A 80 -3.38 -1.40 26.57
CA ARG A 80 -3.90 -0.39 25.63
C ARG A 80 -5.42 -0.44 25.47
N LEU A 81 -6.08 -1.41 26.11
CA LEU A 81 -7.53 -1.48 26.15
C LEU A 81 -8.05 -0.53 27.24
N THR A 82 -8.48 0.67 26.84
CA THR A 82 -9.29 1.52 27.72
C THR A 82 -10.66 0.87 27.87
N GLN A 83 -11.18 0.76 29.09
CA GLN A 83 -12.45 0.09 29.40
C GLN A 83 -13.71 0.85 28.94
N ASP A 84 -13.53 1.98 28.25
CA ASP A 84 -14.62 2.85 27.78
C ASP A 84 -14.71 2.79 26.25
N PHE A 85 -15.58 1.92 25.73
CA PHE A 85 -15.98 1.86 24.32
C PHE A 85 -17.48 2.09 24.19
#